data_AF-A0A9D2TWZ9-F1
#
_entry.id   AF-A0A9D2TWZ9-F1
#
_cell.length_a   1.000
_cell.length_b   1.000
_cell.length_c   1.000
_cell.angle_alpha   90.00
_cell.angle_beta   90.00
_cell.angle_gamma   90.00
#
_symmetry.space_group_name_H-M   'P 1'
#
loop_
_entity.id
_entity.type
_entity.pdbx_description
1 polymer ?
#
loop_
_entity_poly.entity_id
_entity_poly.type
_entity_poly.pdbx_seq_one_letter_code
_entity_poly.pdbx_strand_id
1 'polypeptide(L)'
;MRAEFDETLVTGNDMIDSQHKELIDRINQLLESCEEGQGKIKAVKMLDYLLDYTVFHFEAEEKLQEEIQYPGIQEHKAKHAEFKQAVKELQEMLEEEEGPTDAFVAQVQKNVVDWLYDHIKGFDRSVAEYKFMASNTDRL
;
A
#
# COMPACT_ATOMS: atom_id res chain seq x y z
N MET A 1 10.95 13.14 -4.59
CA MET A 1 11.44 11.84 -4.06
C MET A 1 10.60 10.75 -4.71
N ARG A 2 11.17 9.60 -5.10
CA ARG A 2 10.42 8.49 -5.71
C ARG A 2 10.52 7.25 -4.82
N ALA A 3 9.40 6.55 -4.66
CA ALA A 3 9.38 5.19 -4.14
C ALA A 3 9.87 4.21 -5.24
N GLU A 4 10.57 3.16 -4.83
CA GLU A 4 11.19 2.17 -5.70
C GLU A 4 10.87 0.77 -5.19
N PHE A 5 10.45 -0.12 -6.10
CA PHE A 5 10.31 -1.53 -5.79
C PHE A 5 11.65 -2.25 -5.98
N ASP A 6 12.35 -2.52 -4.87
CA ASP A 6 13.62 -3.23 -4.87
C ASP A 6 13.49 -4.69 -4.37
N GLU A 7 14.59 -5.44 -4.42
CA GLU A 7 14.65 -6.84 -3.98
C GLU A 7 14.25 -7.02 -2.50
N THR A 8 14.34 -5.98 -1.67
CA THR A 8 13.95 -6.06 -0.25
C THR A 8 12.44 -6.08 -0.05
N LEU A 9 11.66 -5.72 -1.08
CA LEU A 9 10.19 -5.75 -1.09
C LEU A 9 9.61 -7.01 -1.74
N VAL A 10 10.44 -7.86 -2.34
CA VAL A 10 9.97 -9.13 -2.91
C VAL A 10 9.51 -10.06 -1.80
N THR A 11 8.27 -10.55 -1.90
CA THR A 11 7.67 -11.54 -1.00
C THR A 11 7.82 -12.96 -1.53
N GLY A 12 8.03 -13.13 -2.84
CA GLY A 12 8.09 -14.43 -3.51
C GLY A 12 6.69 -14.97 -3.87
N ASN A 13 5.66 -14.15 -3.73
CA ASN A 13 4.31 -14.43 -4.21
C ASN A 13 3.99 -13.48 -5.38
N ASP A 14 3.95 -14.03 -6.61
CA ASP A 14 3.77 -13.26 -7.84
C ASP A 14 2.57 -12.32 -7.83
N MET A 15 1.45 -12.74 -7.23
CA MET A 15 0.26 -11.91 -7.13
C MET A 15 0.53 -10.69 -6.26
N ILE A 16 1.06 -10.90 -5.06
CA ILE A 16 1.38 -9.85 -4.09
C ILE A 16 2.41 -8.88 -4.70
N ASP A 17 3.53 -9.41 -5.20
CA ASP A 17 4.63 -8.61 -5.74
C ASP A 17 4.19 -7.78 -6.96
N SER A 18 3.29 -8.30 -7.79
CA SER A 18 2.74 -7.55 -8.93
C SER A 18 1.86 -6.37 -8.50
N GLN A 19 1.08 -6.54 -7.44
CA GLN A 19 0.20 -5.49 -6.91
C GLN A 19 0.99 -4.43 -6.13
N HIS A 20 2.04 -4.81 -5.40
CA HIS A 20 2.93 -3.85 -4.74
C HIS A 20 3.65 -2.93 -5.73
N LYS A 21 4.10 -3.46 -6.88
CA LYS A 21 4.70 -2.65 -7.94
C LYS A 21 3.74 -1.59 -8.47
N GLU A 22 2.48 -1.97 -8.69
CA GLU A 22 1.44 -1.04 -9.14
C GLU A 22 1.09 0.00 -8.06
N LEU A 23 1.05 -0.39 -6.78
CA LEU A 23 0.89 0.56 -5.67
C LEU A 23 2.01 1.60 -5.64
N ILE A 24 3.26 1.16 -5.77
CA ILE A 24 4.43 2.05 -5.79
C ILE A 24 4.38 2.99 -7.01
N ASP A 25 3.94 2.52 -8.17
CA ASP A 25 3.77 3.38 -9.33
C ASP A 25 2.70 4.48 -9.09
N ARG A 26 1.57 4.12 -8.47
CA ARG A 26 0.51 5.08 -8.11
C ARG A 26 0.96 6.11 -7.08
N ILE A 27 1.72 5.68 -6.09
CA ILE A 27 2.37 6.56 -5.11
C ILE A 27 3.28 7.56 -5.82
N ASN A 28 4.09 7.09 -6.79
CA ASN A 28 4.96 7.95 -7.56
C ASN A 28 4.17 8.96 -8.40
N GLN A 29 3.06 8.56 -9.02
CA GLN A 29 2.19 9.48 -9.76
C GLN A 29 1.58 10.57 -8.86
N LEU A 30 1.23 10.22 -7.61
CA LEU A 30 0.78 11.20 -6.61
C LEU A 30 1.89 12.19 -6.25
N LEU A 31 3.10 11.69 -5.93
CA LEU A 31 4.25 12.54 -5.59
C LEU A 31 4.64 13.48 -6.75
N GLU A 32 4.67 12.98 -7.99
CA GLU A 32 4.91 13.79 -9.18
C GLU A 32 3.86 14.91 -9.34
N SER A 33 2.58 14.60 -9.10
CA SER A 33 1.52 15.61 -9.19
C SER A 33 1.68 16.75 -8.16
N CYS A 34 2.34 16.45 -7.03
CA CYS A 34 2.69 17.44 -6.00
C CYS A 34 3.89 18.29 -6.43
N GLU A 35 4.94 17.66 -7.00
CA GLU A 35 6.16 18.34 -7.43
C GLU A 35 5.95 19.27 -8.64
N GLU A 36 5.13 18.86 -9.61
CA GLU A 36 4.88 19.64 -10.83
C GLU A 36 3.93 20.83 -10.62
N GLY A 37 3.45 21.06 -9.38
CA GLY A 37 2.55 22.17 -9.06
C GLY A 37 1.22 22.11 -9.82
N GLN A 38 0.77 20.92 -10.21
CA GLN A 38 -0.37 20.71 -11.11
C GLN A 38 -1.74 20.94 -10.45
N GLY A 39 -1.74 21.52 -9.25
CA GLY A 39 -2.91 21.99 -8.52
C GLY A 39 -3.68 20.89 -7.80
N LYS A 40 -4.50 21.32 -6.83
CA LYS A 40 -5.35 20.48 -5.98
C LYS A 40 -6.10 19.38 -6.73
N ILE A 41 -6.72 19.72 -7.86
CA ILE A 41 -7.57 18.78 -8.61
C ILE A 41 -6.79 17.54 -9.06
N LYS A 42 -5.54 17.70 -9.52
CA LYS A 42 -4.74 16.56 -9.94
C LYS A 42 -4.29 15.72 -8.74
N ALA A 43 -3.85 16.36 -7.66
CA ALA A 43 -3.45 15.67 -6.43
C ALA A 43 -4.60 14.84 -5.84
N VAL A 44 -5.81 15.41 -5.75
CA VAL A 44 -7.02 14.70 -5.29
C VAL A 44 -7.29 13.49 -6.18
N LYS A 45 -7.26 13.66 -7.51
CA LYS A 45 -7.49 12.55 -8.45
C LYS A 45 -6.45 11.43 -8.31
N MET A 46 -5.18 11.77 -8.09
CA MET A 46 -4.12 10.75 -7.90
C MET A 46 -4.23 10.06 -6.55
N LEU A 47 -4.69 10.76 -5.51
CA LEU A 47 -4.95 10.17 -4.21
C LEU A 47 -6.15 9.21 -4.27
N ASP A 48 -7.23 9.57 -4.95
CA ASP A 48 -8.38 8.69 -5.18
C ASP A 48 -7.95 7.43 -5.97
N TYR A 49 -7.12 7.62 -7.01
CA TYR A 49 -6.59 6.51 -7.81
C TYR A 49 -5.70 5.56 -7.00
N LEU A 50 -4.94 6.08 -6.04
CA LEU A 50 -4.18 5.28 -5.09
C LEU A 50 -5.13 4.51 -4.16
N LEU A 51 -6.12 5.19 -3.57
CA LEU A 51 -7.07 4.60 -2.64
C LEU A 51 -7.86 3.44 -3.26
N ASP A 52 -8.40 3.63 -4.46
CA ASP A 52 -9.15 2.59 -5.18
C ASP A 52 -8.32 1.30 -5.34
N TYR A 53 -7.05 1.45 -5.68
CA TYR A 53 -6.17 0.30 -5.87
C TYR A 53 -5.70 -0.32 -4.57
N THR A 54 -5.45 0.48 -3.54
CA THR A 54 -5.20 0.00 -2.18
C THR A 54 -6.35 -0.88 -1.69
N VAL A 55 -7.60 -0.48 -1.91
CA VAL A 55 -8.77 -1.28 -1.52
C VAL A 55 -8.78 -2.61 -2.27
N PHE A 56 -8.58 -2.59 -3.59
CA PHE A 56 -8.48 -3.79 -4.40
C PHE A 56 -7.37 -4.74 -3.93
N HIS A 57 -6.17 -4.21 -3.68
CA HIS A 57 -5.02 -4.98 -3.21
C HIS A 57 -5.31 -5.65 -1.85
N PHE A 58 -5.77 -4.87 -0.87
CA PHE A 58 -6.08 -5.39 0.46
C PHE A 58 -7.18 -6.45 0.43
N GLU A 59 -8.24 -6.28 -0.37
CA GLU A 59 -9.28 -7.30 -0.53
C GLU A 59 -8.73 -8.59 -1.16
N ALA A 60 -7.81 -8.49 -2.12
CA ALA A 60 -7.17 -9.65 -2.74
C ALA A 60 -6.29 -10.41 -1.74
N GLU A 61 -5.49 -9.70 -0.93
CA GLU A 61 -4.65 -10.31 0.09
C GLU A 61 -5.45 -10.90 1.25
N GLU A 62 -6.47 -10.21 1.73
CA GLU A 62 -7.36 -10.71 2.78
C GLU A 62 -8.06 -11.99 2.32
N LYS A 63 -8.53 -12.02 1.06
CA LYS A 63 -9.11 -13.23 0.49
C LYS A 63 -8.09 -14.37 0.41
N LEU A 64 -6.85 -14.09 -0.02
CA LEU A 64 -5.79 -15.09 -0.01
C LEU A 64 -5.55 -15.64 1.41
N GLN A 65 -5.49 -14.75 2.40
CA GLN A 65 -5.31 -15.11 3.81
C GLN A 65 -6.46 -15.99 4.32
N GLU A 66 -7.70 -15.72 3.93
CA GLU A 66 -8.86 -16.56 4.25
C GLU A 66 -8.76 -17.95 3.60
N GLU A 67 -8.39 -18.02 2.31
CA GLU A 67 -8.25 -19.27 1.55
C GLU A 67 -7.19 -20.20 2.15
N ILE A 68 -6.07 -19.65 2.61
CA ILE A 68 -4.99 -20.42 3.24
C ILE A 68 -5.16 -20.58 4.76
N GLN A 69 -6.24 -20.04 5.34
CA GLN A 69 -6.51 -20.03 6.78
C GLN A 69 -5.36 -19.42 7.60
N TYR A 70 -4.81 -18.31 7.13
CA TYR A 70 -3.69 -17.62 7.77
C TYR A 70 -4.07 -17.15 9.19
N PRO A 71 -3.34 -17.56 10.24
CA PRO A 71 -3.72 -17.28 11.63
C PRO A 71 -3.64 -15.80 12.01
N GLY A 72 -2.79 -15.02 11.33
CA GLY A 72 -2.58 -13.59 11.60
C GLY A 72 -3.58 -12.64 10.93
N ILE A 73 -4.61 -13.16 10.24
CA ILE A 73 -5.50 -12.35 9.39
C ILE A 73 -6.18 -11.18 10.11
N GLN A 74 -6.55 -11.34 11.38
CA GLN A 74 -7.23 -10.26 12.12
C GLN A 74 -6.30 -9.07 12.39
N GLU A 75 -5.03 -9.34 12.72
CA GLU A 75 -4.03 -8.30 12.93
C GLU A 75 -3.66 -7.61 11.60
N HIS A 76 -3.56 -8.41 10.54
CA HIS A 76 -3.30 -7.91 9.19
C HIS A 76 -4.42 -6.95 8.72
N LYS A 77 -5.69 -7.36 8.85
CA LYS A 77 -6.86 -6.50 8.55
C LYS A 77 -6.87 -5.21 9.37
N ALA A 78 -6.40 -5.24 10.62
CA ALA A 78 -6.28 -4.03 11.43
C ALA A 78 -5.25 -3.06 10.84
N LYS A 79 -4.11 -3.56 10.32
CA LYS A 79 -3.12 -2.74 9.60
C LYS A 79 -3.69 -2.13 8.33
N HIS A 80 -4.42 -2.89 7.53
CA HIS A 80 -5.14 -2.34 6.38
C HIS A 80 -6.10 -1.21 6.76
N ALA A 81 -6.83 -1.36 7.87
CA ALA A 81 -7.74 -0.33 8.36
C ALA A 81 -7.00 0.95 8.80
N GLU A 82 -5.85 0.82 9.49
CA GLU A 82 -4.98 1.95 9.85
C GLU A 82 -4.53 2.72 8.60
N PHE A 83 -4.10 2.03 7.54
CA PHE A 83 -3.70 2.68 6.29
C PHE A 83 -4.84 3.40 5.59
N LYS A 84 -6.01 2.77 5.48
CA LYS A 84 -7.21 3.40 4.88
C LYS A 84 -7.57 4.70 5.61
N GLN A 85 -7.44 4.71 6.94
CA GLN A 85 -7.68 5.90 7.74
C GLN A 85 -6.65 7.00 7.46
N ALA A 86 -5.36 6.65 7.33
CA ALA A 86 -4.32 7.62 6.99
C ALA A 86 -4.51 8.24 5.59
N VAL A 87 -4.96 7.45 4.60
CA VAL A 87 -5.29 7.97 3.26
C VAL A 87 -6.48 8.92 3.31
N LYS A 88 -7.47 8.64 4.15
CA LYS A 88 -8.60 9.56 4.36
C LYS A 88 -8.16 10.89 4.98
N GLU A 89 -7.25 10.87 5.96
CA GLU A 89 -6.67 12.09 6.53
C GLU A 89 -5.94 12.93 5.47
N LEU A 90 -5.28 12.28 4.51
CA LEU A 90 -4.67 12.97 3.37
C LEU A 90 -5.71 13.61 2.44
N GLN A 91 -6.86 12.98 2.23
CA GLN A 91 -7.96 13.59 1.46
C GLN A 91 -8.47 14.85 2.16
N GLU A 92 -8.68 14.78 3.48
CA GLU A 92 -9.10 15.93 4.30
C GLU A 92 -8.09 17.09 4.21
N MET A 93 -6.78 16.81 4.28
CA MET A 93 -5.74 17.83 4.09
C MET A 93 -5.83 18.53 2.72
N LEU A 94 -6.08 17.78 1.64
CA LEU A 94 -6.25 18.38 0.31
C LEU A 94 -7.54 19.19 0.21
N GLU A 95 -8.61 18.78 0.89
CA GLU A 95 -9.89 19.50 0.89
C GLU A 95 -9.78 20.85 1.59
N GLU A 96 -9.04 20.94 2.69
CA GLU A 96 -8.85 22.18 3.47
C GLU A 96 -7.93 23.19 2.79
N GLU A 97 -6.95 22.73 1.99
CA GLU A 97 -5.93 23.57 1.36
C GLU A 97 -6.20 23.84 -0.13
N GLU A 98 -5.57 24.86 -0.73
CA GLU A 98 -5.69 25.14 -2.19
C GLU A 98 -4.83 24.21 -3.07
N GLY A 99 -4.13 23.24 -2.45
CA GLY A 99 -3.27 22.27 -3.13
C GLY A 99 -2.37 21.50 -2.17
N PRO A 100 -1.51 20.60 -2.69
CA PRO A 100 -0.57 19.85 -1.87
C PRO A 100 0.48 20.79 -1.26
N THR A 101 0.54 20.82 0.06
CA THR A 101 1.53 21.57 0.84
C THR A 101 2.74 20.68 1.17
N ASP A 102 3.85 21.29 1.63
CA ASP A 102 5.00 20.52 2.14
C ASP A 102 4.60 19.57 3.28
N ALA A 103 3.63 19.96 4.11
CA ALA A 103 3.08 19.13 5.17
C ALA A 103 2.31 17.93 4.61
N PHE A 104 1.53 18.13 3.55
CA PHE A 104 0.86 17.03 2.84
C PHE A 104 1.87 16.04 2.28
N VAL A 105 2.90 16.52 1.57
CA VAL A 105 3.95 15.66 0.99
C VAL A 105 4.69 14.87 2.09
N ALA A 106 4.99 15.50 3.23
CA ALA A 106 5.61 14.81 4.36
C ALA A 106 4.71 13.70 4.95
N GLN A 107 3.39 13.93 5.00
CA GLN A 107 2.43 12.93 5.46
C GLN A 107 2.25 11.79 4.45
N VAL A 108 2.31 12.06 3.14
CA VAL A 108 2.37 11.00 2.12
C VAL A 108 3.60 10.13 2.32
N GLN A 109 4.79 10.74 2.48
CA GLN A 109 6.01 9.96 2.71
C GLN A 109 5.88 9.04 3.93
N LYS A 110 5.47 9.60 5.07
CA LYS A 110 5.40 8.84 6.33
C LYS A 110 4.29 7.80 6.35
N ASN A 111 3.07 8.19 6.01
CA ASN A 111 1.89 7.35 6.25
C ASN A 111 1.53 6.47 5.06
N VAL A 112 2.13 6.72 3.88
CA VAL A 112 1.90 5.92 2.68
C VAL A 112 3.15 5.15 2.31
N VAL A 113 4.27 5.83 2.05
CA VAL A 113 5.50 5.18 1.54
C VAL A 113 6.17 4.33 2.62
N ASP A 114 6.51 4.94 3.76
CA ASP A 114 7.22 4.24 4.83
C ASP A 114 6.35 3.11 5.40
N TRP A 115 5.05 3.39 5.61
CA TRP A 115 4.09 2.38 6.05
C TRP A 115 4.04 1.20 5.08
N LEU A 116 3.94 1.44 3.76
CA LEU A 116 3.86 0.38 2.77
C LEU A 116 5.11 -0.49 2.84
N TYR A 117 6.30 0.11 2.95
CA TYR A 117 7.54 -0.65 3.00
C TYR A 117 7.63 -1.53 4.24
N ASP A 118 7.27 -0.99 5.40
CA ASP A 118 7.25 -1.74 6.66
C ASP A 118 6.20 -2.85 6.63
N HIS A 119 5.04 -2.59 6.03
CA HIS A 119 3.97 -3.56 5.87
C HIS A 119 4.40 -4.73 4.99
N ILE A 120 4.94 -4.45 3.80
CA ILE A 120 5.44 -5.48 2.86
C ILE A 120 6.51 -6.36 3.53
N LYS A 121 7.50 -5.73 4.18
CA LYS A 121 8.64 -6.43 4.77
C LYS A 121 8.26 -7.27 5.98
N GLY A 122 7.18 -6.94 6.66
CA GLY A 122 6.70 -7.64 7.85
C GLY A 122 5.50 -8.53 7.59
N PHE A 123 4.34 -7.91 7.34
CA PHE A 123 3.05 -8.58 7.26
C PHE A 123 2.93 -9.41 5.98
N ASP A 124 3.18 -8.82 4.81
CA ASP A 124 2.90 -9.49 3.51
C ASP A 124 3.89 -10.62 3.28
N ARG A 125 5.16 -10.41 3.64
CA ARG A 125 6.18 -11.47 3.63
C ARG A 125 5.78 -12.65 4.53
N SER A 126 5.23 -12.39 5.72
CA SER A 126 4.75 -13.46 6.61
C SER A 126 3.61 -14.28 6.01
N VAL A 127 2.72 -13.63 5.24
CA VAL A 127 1.64 -14.31 4.51
C VAL A 127 2.20 -15.17 3.38
N ALA A 128 3.14 -14.64 2.59
CA ALA A 128 3.78 -15.36 1.49
C ALA A 128 4.57 -16.59 1.98
N GLU A 129 5.33 -16.46 3.06
CA GLU A 129 6.07 -17.56 3.69
C GLU A 129 5.13 -18.65 4.19
N TYR A 130 4.04 -18.27 4.89
CA TYR A 130 3.06 -19.24 5.37
C TYR A 130 2.40 -20.01 4.22
N LYS A 131 1.99 -19.32 3.14
CA LYS A 131 1.45 -19.96 1.93
C LYS A 131 2.44 -20.94 1.32
N PHE A 132 3.71 -20.56 1.22
CA PHE A 132 4.75 -21.44 0.70
C PHE A 132 4.88 -22.71 1.55
N MET A 133 4.91 -22.58 2.88
CA MET A 133 5.00 -23.73 3.79
C MET A 133 3.78 -24.65 3.71
N ALA A 134 2.56 -24.07 3.66
CA ALA A 134 1.32 -24.82 3.54
C ALA A 134 1.21 -25.58 2.20
N SER A 135 1.75 -25.02 1.11
CA SER A 135 1.74 -25.68 -0.20
C SER A 135 2.77 -26.80 -0.35
N ASN A 136 3.79 -26.82 0.52
CA ASN A 136 4.89 -27.80 0.47
C ASN A 136 4.78 -28.89 1.55
N THR A 137 3.66 -28.97 2.27
CA THR A 137 3.47 -29.97 3.34
C THR A 137 3.33 -31.40 2.80
N ASP A 138 3.08 -31.58 1.50
CA ASP A 138 3.07 -32.87 0.80
C ASP A 138 4.48 -33.44 0.47
N ARG A 139 5.57 -32.83 0.95
CA ARG A 139 6.97 -33.26 0.69
C ARG A 139 7.68 -33.92 1.89
N LEU A 140 6.96 -34.28 2.94
CA LEU A 140 7.46 -35.09 4.07
C LEU A 140 6.77 -36.44 4.11
#